data_AF-X6P347-F1
#
_entry.id   AF-X6P347-F1
#
_cell.length_a   1.000
_cell.length_b   1.000
_cell.length_c   1.000
_cell.angle_alpha   90.00
_cell.angle_beta   90.00
_cell.angle_gamma   90.00
#
_symmetry.space_group_name_H-M   'P 1'
#
loop_
_entity.id
_entity.type
_entity.pdbx_description
1 polymer ?
#
loop_
_entity_poly.entity_id
_entity_poly.type
_entity_poly.pdbx_seq_one_letter_code
_entity_poly.pdbx_strand_id
1 'polypeptide(L)'
;SGGCGFNIDAMLADTSHPLIGLFALNDPINARPKLQMVDVLKPTPESEERTVQEIRDYYGEMTAFYFAFLLHYQRCLFYAVPFGIIFFIVQVSVGQIDVPGSLEKKKKNIGIQSLTVLVIAALFWSTATIEMWYRRENALRFQWGMMRYAETEVPRPNFEGTLEISKITGEIIEVMSSHVWYVVKIMASMSGIVCCLACVIAAVVGIWTLKKQTSNNEIFNYIYVYLAFWLNEKEGHRLQEEWYNHLVVKRVFFFVVNSFNSLFYLAFIQDFSSNHECLNAVRIQLVTLFLSMIFIQNAMEVFVPKIMMFRISYDCHRYNCCYYFIAVHFYLIYLFIFYV
;
A
#
# COMPACT_ATOMS: atom_id res chain seq x y z
N SER A 1 8.95 -12.37 27.68
CA SER A 1 8.41 -12.68 29.02
C SER A 1 8.81 -11.59 30.01
N GLY A 2 7.83 -10.94 30.65
CA GLY A 2 8.11 -9.86 31.62
C GLY A 2 6.90 -9.08 32.14
N GLY A 3 5.68 -9.62 32.05
CA GLY A 3 4.44 -8.99 32.52
C GLY A 3 3.57 -9.96 33.33
N CYS A 4 2.29 -9.61 33.52
CA CYS A 4 1.31 -10.43 34.25
C CYS A 4 0.85 -11.70 33.51
N GLY A 5 1.32 -11.94 32.28
CA GLY A 5 0.95 -13.11 31.48
C GLY A 5 -0.47 -13.08 30.91
N PHE A 6 -1.19 -11.95 31.03
CA PHE A 6 -2.48 -11.80 30.36
C PHE A 6 -2.29 -11.63 28.85
N ASN A 7 -2.84 -12.55 28.07
CA ASN A 7 -2.95 -12.40 26.63
C ASN A 7 -4.17 -11.51 26.34
N ILE A 8 -3.94 -10.19 26.40
CA ILE A 8 -4.98 -9.18 26.19
C ILE A 8 -5.59 -9.32 24.78
N ASP A 9 -4.77 -9.67 23.80
CA ASP A 9 -5.24 -9.83 22.41
C ASP A 9 -6.21 -11.02 22.27
N ALA A 10 -5.98 -12.12 23.00
CA ALA A 10 -6.93 -13.22 23.10
C ALA A 10 -8.22 -12.83 23.84
N MET A 11 -8.13 -12.01 24.89
CA MET A 11 -9.29 -11.48 25.60
C MET A 11 -10.12 -10.52 24.75
N LEU A 12 -9.47 -9.74 23.88
CA LEU A 12 -10.14 -8.85 22.92
C LEU A 12 -10.79 -9.63 21.77
N ALA A 13 -10.21 -10.77 21.39
CA ALA A 13 -10.78 -11.66 20.37
C ALA A 13 -12.03 -12.41 20.89
N ASP A 14 -12.12 -12.66 22.18
CA ASP A 14 -13.26 -13.34 22.80
C ASP A 14 -14.46 -12.40 22.98
N THR A 15 -15.48 -12.57 22.15
CA THR A 15 -16.74 -11.81 22.22
C THR A 15 -17.52 -11.98 23.52
N SER A 16 -17.22 -12.99 24.34
CA SER A 16 -17.84 -13.19 25.65
C SER A 16 -17.14 -12.41 26.77
N HIS A 17 -15.94 -11.90 26.52
CA HIS A 17 -15.15 -11.18 27.50
C HIS A 17 -15.59 -9.71 27.62
N PRO A 18 -15.66 -9.11 28.82
CA PRO A 18 -16.14 -7.74 29.02
C PRO A 18 -15.18 -6.64 28.50
N LEU A 19 -13.97 -7.01 28.08
CA LEU A 19 -12.98 -6.06 27.58
C LEU A 19 -13.31 -5.66 26.13
N ILE A 20 -13.74 -4.42 25.95
CA ILE A 20 -14.16 -3.90 24.63
C ILE A 20 -12.97 -3.34 23.85
N GLY A 21 -11.95 -2.79 24.52
CA GLY A 21 -10.81 -2.19 23.84
C GLY A 21 -9.73 -1.72 24.78
N LEU A 22 -8.50 -1.70 24.28
CA LEU A 22 -7.32 -1.16 24.95
C LEU A 22 -6.68 -0.13 24.01
N PHE A 23 -6.44 1.08 24.52
CA PHE A 23 -5.78 2.12 23.75
C PHE A 23 -4.94 3.01 24.67
N ALA A 24 -3.81 3.49 24.16
CA ALA A 24 -3.00 4.47 24.86
C ALA A 24 -3.69 5.83 24.88
N LEU A 25 -3.70 6.50 26.04
CA LEU A 25 -4.20 7.87 26.14
C LEU A 25 -3.22 8.83 25.49
N ASN A 26 -3.76 9.75 24.69
CA ASN A 26 -2.96 10.78 24.03
C ASN A 26 -2.53 11.85 25.05
N ASP A 27 -1.23 12.15 25.12
CA ASP A 27 -0.71 13.21 25.98
C ASP A 27 -1.11 14.59 25.45
N PRO A 28 -1.81 15.43 26.23
CA PRO A 28 -2.14 16.80 25.84
C PRO A 28 -0.97 17.79 26.04
N ILE A 29 0.03 17.46 26.84
CA ILE A 29 1.14 18.35 27.24
C ILE A 29 2.28 18.29 26.23
N ASN A 30 2.72 17.07 25.89
CA ASN A 30 3.62 16.87 24.76
C ASN A 30 2.82 16.99 23.47
N ALA A 31 2.87 18.17 22.85
CA ALA A 31 2.19 18.40 21.59
C ALA A 31 2.60 17.32 20.57
N ARG A 32 1.61 16.68 19.93
CA ARG A 32 1.85 15.77 18.80
C ARG A 32 2.91 16.39 17.88
N PRO A 33 3.94 15.64 17.46
CA PRO A 33 4.94 16.18 16.53
C PRO A 33 4.20 16.68 15.30
N LYS A 34 4.16 18.00 15.14
CA LYS A 34 3.53 18.64 13.99
C LYS A 34 4.61 18.74 12.93
N LEU A 35 4.48 17.93 11.88
CA LEU A 35 5.23 18.17 10.65
C LEU A 35 4.97 19.61 10.21
N GLN A 36 5.99 20.46 10.32
CA GLN A 36 5.86 21.83 9.83
C GLN A 36 5.88 21.79 8.31
N MET A 37 5.09 22.64 7.66
CA MET A 37 5.05 22.71 6.19
C MET A 37 6.46 22.92 5.58
N VAL A 38 7.35 23.61 6.31
CA VAL A 38 8.73 23.87 5.88
C VAL A 38 9.55 22.57 5.76
N ASP A 39 9.38 21.64 6.71
CA ASP A 39 10.06 20.34 6.72
C ASP A 39 9.58 19.44 5.57
N VAL A 40 8.34 19.65 5.11
CA VAL A 40 7.74 18.93 3.98
C VAL A 40 8.13 19.55 2.63
N LEU A 41 8.23 20.88 2.55
CA LEU A 41 8.49 21.61 1.31
C LEU A 41 9.97 21.66 0.92
N LYS A 42 10.89 21.67 1.89
CA LYS A 42 12.34 21.59 1.67
C LYS A 42 12.99 20.72 2.77
N PRO A 43 12.81 19.40 2.70
CA PRO A 43 13.46 18.51 3.66
C PRO A 43 14.97 18.60 3.48
N THR A 44 15.66 19.13 4.49
CA THR A 44 17.11 18.93 4.62
C THR A 44 17.35 17.54 5.25
N PRO A 45 18.47 16.86 4.96
CA PRO A 45 18.75 15.57 5.57
C PRO A 45 18.67 15.59 7.11
N GLU A 46 19.11 16.68 7.73
CA GLU A 46 19.08 16.88 9.19
C GLU A 46 17.66 17.09 9.71
N SER A 47 16.83 17.89 9.03
CA SER A 47 15.44 18.08 9.43
C SER A 47 14.63 16.79 9.26
N GLU A 48 14.85 16.02 8.20
CA GLU A 48 14.20 14.71 8.00
C GLU A 48 14.50 13.76 9.16
N GLU A 49 15.77 13.61 9.52
CA GLU A 49 16.18 12.68 10.58
C GLU A 49 15.55 13.06 11.92
N ARG A 50 15.56 14.35 12.27
CA ARG A 50 14.92 14.86 13.47
C ARG A 50 13.41 14.57 13.48
N THR A 51 12.71 14.85 12.39
CA THR A 51 11.25 14.60 12.31
C THR A 51 10.92 13.12 12.47
N VAL A 52 11.70 12.24 11.84
CA VAL A 52 11.48 10.79 11.98
C VAL A 52 11.73 10.33 13.42
N GLN A 53 12.74 10.87 14.11
CA GLN A 53 13.01 10.56 15.52
C GLN A 53 11.86 11.03 16.43
N GLU A 54 11.37 12.26 16.26
CA GLU A 54 10.24 12.78 17.04
C GLU A 54 8.95 11.95 16.82
N ILE A 55 8.69 11.50 15.59
CA ILE A 55 7.57 10.61 15.27
C ILE A 55 7.76 9.24 15.93
N ARG A 56 8.97 8.68 15.90
CA ARG A 56 9.30 7.40 16.53
C ARG A 56 9.05 7.44 18.02
N ASP A 57 9.55 8.47 18.69
CA ASP A 57 9.48 8.57 20.14
C ASP A 57 8.02 8.76 20.64
N TYR A 58 7.11 9.25 19.78
CA TYR A 58 5.69 9.44 20.11
C TYR A 58 4.78 8.30 19.64
N TYR A 59 4.91 7.85 18.38
CA TYR A 59 4.01 6.87 17.74
C TYR A 59 4.58 5.45 17.70
N GLY A 60 5.88 5.28 17.97
CA GLY A 60 6.60 4.03 17.84
C GLY A 60 7.29 3.84 16.49
N GLU A 61 8.08 2.77 16.42
CA GLU A 61 9.00 2.48 15.32
C GLU A 61 8.28 2.16 14.01
N MET A 62 7.15 1.44 14.05
CA MET A 62 6.41 1.04 12.84
C MET A 62 5.87 2.26 12.08
N THR A 63 5.27 3.21 12.80
CA THR A 63 4.78 4.46 12.19
C THR A 63 5.94 5.33 11.71
N ALA A 64 7.04 5.38 12.45
CA ALA A 64 8.24 6.10 12.02
C ALA A 64 8.85 5.53 10.74
N PHE A 65 8.88 4.20 10.56
CA PHE A 65 9.35 3.58 9.31
C PHE A 65 8.51 3.99 8.10
N TYR A 66 7.19 4.05 8.25
CA TYR A 66 6.29 4.54 7.20
C TYR A 66 6.63 5.97 6.78
N PHE A 67 6.76 6.89 7.74
CA PHE A 67 7.11 8.28 7.43
C PHE A 67 8.55 8.44 6.91
N ALA A 68 9.49 7.62 7.40
CA ALA A 68 10.86 7.59 6.88
C ALA A 68 10.90 7.17 5.41
N PHE A 69 10.10 6.17 5.02
CA PHE A 69 9.96 5.76 3.62
C PHE A 69 9.31 6.85 2.78
N LEU A 70 8.24 7.47 3.27
CA LEU A 70 7.53 8.53 2.58
C LEU A 70 8.45 9.72 2.28
N LEU A 71 9.24 10.18 3.27
CA LEU A 71 10.21 11.27 3.09
C LEU A 71 11.34 10.88 2.14
N HIS A 72 11.85 9.64 2.25
CA HIS A 72 12.85 9.12 1.30
C HIS A 72 12.32 9.13 -0.15
N TYR A 73 11.11 8.65 -0.35
CA TYR A 73 10.48 8.58 -1.67
C TYR A 73 10.21 9.99 -2.24
N GLN A 74 9.71 10.91 -1.42
CA GLN A 74 9.52 12.32 -1.80
C GLN A 74 10.83 12.96 -2.26
N ARG A 75 11.94 12.74 -1.54
CA ARG A 75 13.27 13.23 -1.92
C ARG A 75 13.76 12.63 -3.24
N CYS A 76 13.55 11.32 -3.45
CA CYS A 76 13.88 10.67 -4.72
C CYS A 76 13.06 11.24 -5.90
N LEU A 77 11.79 11.58 -5.69
CA LEU A 77 10.95 12.25 -6.68
C LEU A 77 11.40 13.69 -6.96
N PHE A 78 11.86 14.44 -5.95
CA PHE A 78 12.41 15.78 -6.15
C PHE A 78 13.61 15.78 -7.10
N TYR A 79 14.40 14.71 -7.16
CA TYR A 79 15.47 14.57 -8.16
C TYR A 79 14.95 14.14 -9.55
N ALA A 80 13.90 13.33 -9.61
CA ALA A 80 13.32 12.86 -10.88
C ALA A 80 12.51 13.94 -11.63
N VAL A 81 11.79 14.80 -10.91
CA VAL A 81 10.87 15.79 -11.50
C VAL A 81 11.60 16.81 -12.40
N PRO A 82 12.70 17.48 -11.98
CA PRO A 82 13.43 18.39 -12.84
C PRO A 82 13.98 17.72 -14.09
N PHE A 83 14.46 16.48 -13.97
CA PHE A 83 14.93 15.70 -15.12
C PHE A 83 13.79 15.47 -16.13
N GLY A 84 12.61 15.07 -15.66
CA GLY A 84 11.43 14.92 -16.51
C GLY A 84 10.97 16.22 -17.16
N ILE A 85 10.98 17.34 -16.43
CA ILE A 85 10.61 18.67 -16.95
C ILE A 85 11.60 19.14 -18.03
N ILE A 86 12.91 19.03 -17.78
CA ILE A 86 13.95 19.41 -18.75
C ILE A 86 13.80 18.57 -20.02
N PHE A 87 13.60 17.26 -19.88
CA PHE A 87 13.38 16.37 -21.00
C PHE A 87 12.14 16.76 -21.80
N PHE A 88 11.02 17.08 -21.13
CA PHE A 88 9.79 17.54 -21.78
C PHE A 88 9.98 18.86 -22.54
N ILE A 89 10.69 19.83 -21.96
CA ILE A 89 11.00 21.12 -22.62
C ILE A 89 11.85 20.90 -23.87
N VAL A 90 12.87 20.04 -23.79
CA VAL A 90 13.71 19.68 -24.95
C VAL A 90 12.85 19.01 -26.03
N GLN A 91 11.97 18.09 -25.66
CA GLN A 91 11.07 17.40 -26.59
C GLN A 91 10.15 18.40 -27.32
N VAL A 92 9.58 19.36 -26.60
CA VAL A 92 8.74 20.43 -27.19
C VAL A 92 9.57 21.34 -28.09
N SER A 93 10.79 21.71 -27.70
CA SER A 93 11.65 22.64 -28.44
C SER A 93 12.17 22.07 -29.76
N VAL A 94 12.40 20.75 -29.82
CA VAL A 94 12.82 20.05 -31.04
C VAL A 94 11.65 19.85 -32.02
N GLY A 95 10.41 20.13 -31.60
CA GLY A 95 9.20 19.92 -32.40
C GLY A 95 8.88 18.43 -32.63
N GLN A 96 9.65 17.54 -32.02
CA GLN A 96 9.48 16.10 -32.02
C GLN A 96 8.75 15.68 -30.75
N ILE A 97 7.43 15.92 -30.71
CA ILE A 97 6.56 15.23 -29.74
C ILE A 97 6.40 13.79 -30.25
N ASP A 98 7.51 13.05 -30.25
CA ASP A 98 7.61 11.74 -30.87
C ASP A 98 6.77 10.71 -30.10
N VAL A 99 5.57 10.54 -30.62
CA VAL A 99 4.92 9.25 -30.76
C VAL A 99 5.78 8.42 -31.75
N PRO A 100 6.15 7.16 -31.46
CA PRO A 100 6.79 6.29 -32.43
C PRO A 100 5.84 6.06 -33.60
N GLY A 101 6.16 6.60 -34.78
CA GLY A 101 5.36 6.40 -35.99
C GLY A 101 4.91 7.66 -36.73
N SER A 102 5.38 8.85 -36.38
CA SER A 102 5.18 10.02 -37.25
C SER A 102 5.97 9.83 -38.55
N LEU A 103 5.26 9.35 -39.56
CA LEU A 103 5.69 9.22 -40.94
C LEU A 103 5.81 10.62 -41.56
N GLU A 104 6.79 11.39 -41.14
CA GLU A 104 7.46 12.32 -42.06
C GLU A 104 8.97 12.28 -41.83
N LYS A 105 9.67 11.72 -42.83
CA LYS A 105 11.11 11.81 -43.01
C LYS A 105 11.54 13.28 -42.93
N LYS A 106 12.12 13.71 -41.80
CA LYS A 106 13.03 14.85 -41.82
C LYS A 106 14.23 14.63 -40.90
N LYS A 107 15.37 14.45 -41.56
CA LYS A 107 16.75 14.50 -41.06
C LYS A 107 17.13 13.49 -39.97
N LYS A 108 17.44 12.29 -40.46
CA LYS A 108 18.45 11.39 -39.87
C LYS A 108 19.74 12.20 -39.65
N ASN A 109 20.07 12.49 -38.38
CA ASN A 109 21.39 12.33 -37.77
C ASN A 109 21.40 12.98 -36.39
N ILE A 110 21.80 12.17 -35.40
CA ILE A 110 21.93 12.45 -33.95
C ILE A 110 20.58 12.39 -33.23
N GLY A 111 20.27 11.21 -32.69
CA GLY A 111 19.13 11.05 -31.81
C GLY A 111 19.09 9.63 -31.32
N ILE A 112 19.64 9.38 -30.14
CA ILE A 112 19.11 8.31 -29.31
C ILE A 112 17.60 8.55 -29.29
N GLN A 113 16.76 7.57 -29.67
CA GLN A 113 15.31 7.73 -29.60
C GLN A 113 15.01 8.25 -28.18
N SER A 114 14.53 9.50 -28.08
CA SER A 114 14.50 10.25 -26.82
C SER A 114 13.80 9.45 -25.72
N LEU A 115 12.77 8.68 -26.11
CA LEU A 115 12.05 7.73 -25.26
C LEU A 115 12.93 6.62 -24.66
N THR A 116 13.88 6.06 -25.41
CA THR A 116 14.79 5.01 -24.90
C THR A 116 15.70 5.54 -23.79
N VAL A 117 16.18 6.78 -23.91
CA VAL A 117 16.95 7.44 -22.84
C VAL A 117 16.10 7.57 -21.57
N LEU A 118 14.85 8.00 -21.73
CA LEU A 118 13.92 8.16 -20.61
C LEU A 118 13.64 6.81 -19.92
N VAL A 119 13.42 5.75 -20.67
CA VAL A 119 13.19 4.39 -20.12
C VAL A 119 14.41 3.91 -19.35
N ILE A 120 15.62 4.04 -19.91
CA ILE A 120 16.86 3.64 -19.22
C ILE A 120 17.06 4.47 -17.94
N ALA A 121 16.83 5.78 -18.01
CA ALA A 121 16.92 6.66 -16.84
C ALA A 121 15.88 6.31 -15.76
N ALA A 122 14.65 5.98 -16.15
CA ALA A 122 13.60 5.56 -15.22
C ALA A 122 13.91 4.20 -14.57
N LEU A 123 14.43 3.24 -15.33
CA LEU A 123 14.88 1.95 -14.78
C LEU A 123 16.02 2.14 -13.79
N PHE A 124 17.01 2.96 -14.14
CA PHE A 124 18.11 3.29 -13.25
C PHE A 124 17.64 4.02 -11.99
N TRP A 125 16.76 5.01 -12.12
CA TRP A 125 16.19 5.74 -10.98
C TRP A 125 15.38 4.81 -10.07
N SER A 126 14.59 3.90 -10.63
CA SER A 126 13.78 2.94 -9.88
C SER A 126 14.66 2.00 -9.04
N THR A 127 15.68 1.38 -9.65
CA THR A 127 16.61 0.50 -8.93
C THR A 127 17.41 1.29 -7.89
N ALA A 128 17.93 2.46 -8.24
CA ALA A 128 18.70 3.30 -7.33
C ALA A 128 17.87 3.75 -6.12
N THR A 129 16.58 4.10 -6.32
CA THR A 129 15.68 4.53 -5.24
C THR A 129 15.45 3.43 -4.20
N ILE A 130 15.24 2.20 -4.66
CA ILE A 130 15.05 1.02 -3.80
C ILE A 130 16.35 0.63 -3.09
N GLU A 131 17.48 0.62 -3.79
CA GLU A 131 18.78 0.30 -3.19
C GLU A 131 19.20 1.32 -2.11
N MET A 132 18.95 2.61 -2.36
CA MET A 132 19.16 3.65 -1.35
C MET A 132 18.22 3.47 -0.15
N TRP A 133 16.98 3.02 -0.38
CA TRP A 133 16.06 2.70 0.70
C TRP A 133 16.58 1.55 1.56
N TYR A 134 17.00 0.43 0.97
CA TYR A 134 17.54 -0.71 1.73
C TYR A 134 18.73 -0.32 2.61
N ARG A 135 19.61 0.55 2.11
CA ARG A 135 20.73 1.09 2.91
C ARG A 135 20.23 1.94 4.08
N ARG A 136 19.25 2.82 3.84
CA ARG A 136 18.66 3.69 4.86
C ARG A 136 17.90 2.86 5.91
N GLU A 137 17.09 1.90 5.48
CA GLU A 137 16.34 0.99 6.34
C GLU A 137 17.27 0.24 7.29
N ASN A 138 18.35 -0.36 6.78
CA ASN A 138 19.32 -1.07 7.61
C ASN A 138 20.00 -0.15 8.64
N ALA A 139 20.33 1.09 8.26
CA ALA A 139 20.88 2.07 9.19
C ALA A 139 19.89 2.42 10.31
N LEU A 140 18.62 2.66 9.97
CA LEU A 140 17.57 2.97 10.95
C LEU A 140 17.29 1.77 11.86
N ARG A 141 17.20 0.56 11.30
CA ARG A 141 17.01 -0.68 12.09
C ARG A 141 18.14 -0.90 13.08
N PHE A 142 19.38 -0.61 12.69
CA PHE A 142 20.52 -0.69 13.59
C PHE A 142 20.45 0.38 14.69
N GLN A 143 20.23 1.65 14.32
CA GLN A 143 20.13 2.76 15.27
C GLN A 143 18.99 2.59 16.29
N TRP A 144 17.88 2.00 15.86
CA TRP A 144 16.68 1.83 16.69
C TRP A 144 16.67 0.49 17.44
N GLY A 145 17.70 -0.35 17.28
CA GLY A 145 17.77 -1.65 17.95
C GLY A 145 16.79 -2.70 17.42
N MET A 146 16.20 -2.49 16.24
CA MET A 146 15.16 -3.33 15.63
C MET A 146 15.71 -4.51 14.81
N MET A 147 16.97 -4.90 15.03
CA MET A 147 17.61 -5.98 14.26
C MET A 147 17.03 -7.37 14.59
N ARG A 148 16.58 -7.59 15.83
CA ARG A 148 16.05 -8.88 16.32
C ARG A 148 14.54 -8.89 16.56
N TYR A 149 13.83 -7.91 16.01
CA TYR A 149 12.40 -7.73 16.25
C TYR A 149 11.56 -8.96 15.89
N ALA A 150 11.85 -9.60 14.74
CA ALA A 150 11.16 -10.80 14.27
C ALA A 150 11.29 -12.01 15.22
N GLU A 151 12.34 -12.08 16.04
CA GLU A 151 12.54 -13.19 17.00
C GLU A 151 11.71 -13.00 18.28
N THR A 152 11.28 -11.77 18.57
CA THR A 152 10.54 -11.41 19.79
C THR A 152 9.03 -11.37 19.60
N GLU A 153 8.53 -11.64 18.40
CA GLU A 153 7.10 -11.58 18.11
C GLU A 153 6.33 -12.74 18.75
N VAL A 154 5.14 -12.41 19.27
CA VAL A 154 4.20 -13.34 19.88
C VAL A 154 3.27 -13.90 18.79
N PRO A 155 2.86 -15.18 18.86
CA PRO A 155 1.85 -15.71 17.95
C PRO A 155 0.54 -14.91 18.04
N ARG A 156 -0.17 -14.81 16.92
CA ARG A 156 -1.47 -14.15 16.86
C ARG A 156 -2.50 -14.92 17.70
N PRO A 157 -3.52 -14.25 18.27
CA PRO A 157 -4.54 -14.92 19.09
C PRO A 157 -5.33 -16.02 18.39
N ASN A 158 -5.56 -15.86 17.09
CA ASN A 158 -6.35 -16.79 16.27
C ASN A 158 -5.49 -17.87 15.62
N PHE A 159 -4.27 -18.10 16.12
CA PHE A 159 -3.40 -19.16 15.61
C PHE A 159 -3.74 -20.48 16.32
N GLU A 160 -3.84 -21.55 15.54
CA GLU A 160 -4.08 -22.90 16.07
C GLU A 160 -2.84 -23.75 15.79
N GLY A 161 -1.98 -23.86 16.81
CA GLY A 161 -0.72 -24.61 16.76
C GLY A 161 -0.68 -25.79 17.73
N THR A 162 0.37 -26.60 17.61
CA THR A 162 0.75 -27.59 18.63
C THR A 162 1.66 -26.93 19.66
N LEU A 163 1.43 -27.21 20.93
CA LEU A 163 2.27 -26.69 22.02
C LEU A 163 3.57 -27.50 22.11
N GLU A 164 4.70 -26.83 21.94
CA GLU A 164 6.03 -27.42 22.08
C GLU A 164 6.90 -26.58 23.02
N ILE A 165 7.87 -27.21 23.68
CA ILE A 165 8.83 -26.50 24.54
C ILE A 165 9.96 -25.96 23.65
N SER A 166 10.14 -24.64 23.68
CA SER A 166 11.21 -23.96 22.95
C SER A 166 12.59 -24.47 23.37
N LYS A 167 13.41 -24.89 22.39
CA LYS A 167 14.78 -25.39 22.63
C LYS A 167 15.73 -24.33 23.15
N ILE A 168 15.41 -23.05 22.94
CA ILE A 168 16.28 -21.92 23.28
C ILE A 168 15.82 -21.26 24.58
N THR A 169 14.52 -20.98 24.70
CA THR A 169 13.96 -20.23 25.84
C THR A 169 13.40 -21.13 26.94
N GLY A 170 13.11 -22.41 26.65
CA GLY A 170 12.42 -23.31 27.57
C GLY A 170 10.94 -22.98 27.79
N GLU A 171 10.42 -21.96 27.11
CA GLU A 171 9.02 -21.55 27.20
C GLU A 171 8.13 -22.44 26.32
N ILE A 172 6.88 -22.63 26.74
CA ILE A 172 5.86 -23.32 25.93
C ILE A 172 5.44 -22.35 24.82
N ILE A 173 5.70 -22.73 23.58
CA ILE A 173 5.37 -21.95 22.39
C ILE A 173 4.42 -22.74 21.48
N GLU A 174 3.54 -22.01 20.81
CA GLU A 174 2.70 -22.58 19.75
C GLU A 174 3.51 -22.66 18.46
N VAL A 175 3.72 -23.88 17.99
CA VAL A 175 4.38 -24.15 16.72
C VAL A 175 3.38 -24.69 15.71
N MET A 176 3.72 -24.51 14.44
CA MET A 176 2.91 -25.01 13.35
C MET A 176 3.00 -26.53 13.25
N SER A 177 1.84 -27.19 13.16
CA SER A 177 1.76 -28.66 13.13
C SER A 177 2.42 -29.30 11.90
N SER A 178 2.34 -28.64 10.73
CA SER A 178 2.99 -29.13 9.51
C SER A 178 3.34 -28.00 8.54
N HIS A 179 4.64 -27.83 8.30
CA HIS A 179 5.15 -26.85 7.33
C HIS A 179 4.69 -27.14 5.90
N VAL A 180 4.57 -28.42 5.50
CA VAL A 180 4.15 -28.78 4.13
C VAL A 180 2.72 -28.34 3.87
N TRP A 181 1.80 -28.65 4.78
CA TRP A 181 0.39 -28.27 4.64
C TRP A 181 0.18 -26.77 4.63
N TYR A 182 0.95 -26.03 5.43
CA TYR A 182 0.94 -24.57 5.41
C TYR A 182 1.35 -24.00 4.05
N VAL A 183 2.45 -24.49 3.47
CA VAL A 183 2.90 -24.06 2.14
C VAL A 183 1.85 -24.42 1.08
N VAL A 184 1.24 -25.60 1.16
CA VAL A 184 0.16 -26.01 0.24
C VAL A 184 -1.06 -25.06 0.35
N LYS A 185 -1.47 -24.67 1.55
CA LYS A 185 -2.56 -23.70 1.77
C LYS A 185 -2.23 -22.35 1.14
N ILE A 186 -0.99 -21.85 1.31
CA ILE A 186 -0.54 -20.61 0.69
C ILE A 186 -0.58 -20.71 -0.83
N MET A 187 -0.03 -21.80 -1.41
CA MET A 187 -0.05 -21.98 -2.87
C MET A 187 -1.49 -22.05 -3.40
N ALA A 188 -2.39 -22.78 -2.73
CA ALA A 188 -3.80 -22.87 -3.10
C ALA A 188 -4.51 -21.51 -3.04
N SER A 189 -4.25 -20.72 -1.99
CA SER A 189 -4.78 -19.37 -1.86
C SER A 189 -4.26 -18.42 -2.95
N MET A 190 -2.95 -18.39 -3.18
CA MET A 190 -2.33 -17.53 -4.21
C MET A 190 -2.81 -17.91 -5.61
N SER A 191 -2.96 -19.19 -5.92
CA SER A 191 -3.52 -19.65 -7.20
C SER A 191 -5.00 -19.29 -7.37
N GLY A 192 -5.80 -19.38 -6.31
CA GLY A 192 -7.20 -18.91 -6.31
C GLY A 192 -7.30 -17.42 -6.63
N ILE A 193 -6.39 -16.62 -6.08
CA ILE A 193 -6.30 -15.18 -6.35
C ILE A 193 -5.87 -14.90 -7.79
N VAL A 194 -4.86 -15.58 -8.29
CA VAL A 194 -4.42 -15.46 -9.70
C VAL A 194 -5.55 -15.82 -10.66
N CYS A 195 -6.35 -16.85 -10.34
CA CYS A 195 -7.53 -17.21 -11.11
C CYS A 195 -8.58 -16.09 -11.10
N CYS A 196 -8.87 -15.51 -9.92
CA CYS A 196 -9.80 -14.38 -9.81
C CYS A 196 -9.32 -13.16 -10.61
N LEU A 197 -8.02 -12.84 -10.57
CA LEU A 197 -7.41 -11.78 -11.37
C LEU A 197 -7.58 -12.02 -12.87
N ALA A 198 -7.36 -13.25 -13.33
CA ALA A 198 -7.57 -13.61 -14.74
C ALA A 198 -9.04 -13.43 -15.16
N CYS A 199 -10.00 -13.78 -14.30
CA CYS A 199 -11.43 -13.54 -14.55
C CYS A 199 -11.76 -12.05 -14.66
N VAL A 200 -11.17 -11.20 -13.81
CA VAL A 200 -11.37 -9.74 -13.85
C VAL A 200 -10.82 -9.15 -15.13
N ILE A 201 -9.61 -9.55 -15.53
CA ILE A 201 -9.01 -9.12 -16.80
C ILE A 201 -9.93 -9.50 -17.97
N ALA A 202 -10.37 -10.77 -18.01
CA ALA A 202 -11.28 -11.25 -19.06
C ALA A 202 -12.61 -10.49 -19.08
N ALA A 203 -13.20 -10.21 -17.92
CA ALA A 203 -14.45 -9.47 -17.82
C ALA A 203 -14.30 -8.03 -18.35
N VAL A 204 -13.21 -7.34 -17.99
CA VAL A 204 -12.95 -5.98 -18.48
C VAL A 204 -12.68 -5.99 -19.98
N VAL A 205 -11.83 -6.88 -20.49
CA VAL A 205 -11.59 -7.01 -21.93
C VAL A 205 -12.91 -7.28 -22.68
N GLY A 206 -13.77 -8.15 -22.15
CA GLY A 206 -15.11 -8.42 -22.68
C GLY A 206 -16.03 -7.20 -22.67
N ILE A 207 -16.03 -6.40 -21.60
CA ILE A 207 -16.82 -5.16 -21.49
C ILE A 207 -16.40 -4.15 -22.57
N TRP A 208 -15.09 -3.99 -22.77
CA TRP A 208 -14.56 -3.07 -23.76
C TRP A 208 -14.85 -3.52 -25.20
N THR A 209 -14.69 -4.80 -25.51
CA THR A 209 -15.00 -5.34 -26.86
C THR A 209 -16.49 -5.25 -27.18
N LEU A 210 -17.35 -5.50 -26.19
CA LEU A 210 -18.81 -5.40 -26.36
C LEU A 210 -19.34 -3.95 -26.34
N LYS A 211 -18.45 -2.95 -26.18
CA LYS A 211 -18.78 -1.52 -26.03
C LYS A 211 -19.91 -1.25 -25.02
N LYS A 212 -20.09 -2.14 -24.04
CA LYS A 212 -21.20 -2.08 -23.08
C LYS A 212 -20.65 -1.72 -21.72
N GLN A 213 -20.57 -0.42 -21.46
CA GLN A 213 -20.11 0.10 -20.18
C GLN A 213 -21.10 -0.29 -19.07
N THR A 214 -20.72 -1.25 -18.23
CA THR A 214 -21.55 -1.73 -17.12
C THR A 214 -20.96 -1.22 -15.81
N SER A 215 -21.80 -0.70 -14.91
CA SER A 215 -21.43 -0.05 -13.63
C SER A 215 -20.97 -1.00 -12.52
N ASN A 216 -20.68 -2.27 -12.83
CA ASN A 216 -20.55 -3.33 -11.81
C ASN A 216 -19.12 -3.49 -11.25
N ASN A 217 -18.16 -2.68 -11.69
CA ASN A 217 -16.75 -2.85 -11.29
C ASN A 217 -16.50 -2.65 -9.79
N GLU A 218 -17.28 -1.80 -9.12
CA GLU A 218 -17.14 -1.56 -7.68
C GLU A 218 -17.54 -2.78 -6.83
N ILE A 219 -18.50 -3.57 -7.30
CA ILE A 219 -18.96 -4.79 -6.61
C ILE A 219 -17.87 -5.86 -6.63
N PHE A 220 -17.12 -5.98 -7.74
CA PHE A 220 -16.01 -6.92 -7.83
C PHE A 220 -14.87 -6.60 -6.86
N ASN A 221 -14.58 -5.32 -6.62
CA ASN A 221 -13.59 -4.91 -5.62
C ASN A 221 -14.01 -5.38 -4.21
N TYR A 222 -15.27 -5.18 -3.84
CA TYR A 222 -15.79 -5.60 -2.53
C TYR A 222 -15.68 -7.12 -2.34
N ILE A 223 -16.10 -7.90 -3.35
CA ILE A 223 -16.04 -9.36 -3.32
C ILE A 223 -14.58 -9.82 -3.21
N TYR A 224 -13.68 -9.19 -3.97
CA TYR A 224 -12.27 -9.56 -3.96
C TYR A 224 -11.63 -9.34 -2.59
N VAL A 225 -11.86 -8.19 -1.95
CA VAL A 225 -11.23 -7.95 -0.66
C VAL A 225 -11.77 -8.90 0.41
N TYR A 226 -13.07 -9.17 0.40
CA TYR A 226 -13.64 -10.17 1.29
C TYR A 226 -13.02 -11.56 1.06
N LEU A 227 -12.89 -11.97 -0.21
CA LEU A 227 -12.26 -13.24 -0.58
C LEU A 227 -10.79 -13.30 -0.14
N ALA A 228 -10.01 -12.24 -0.37
CA ALA A 228 -8.60 -12.17 0.01
C ALA A 228 -8.42 -12.27 1.52
N PHE A 229 -9.24 -11.56 2.31
CA PHE A 229 -9.24 -11.66 3.77
C PHE A 229 -9.61 -13.07 4.23
N TRP A 230 -10.69 -13.63 3.69
CA TRP A 230 -11.15 -14.97 4.06
C TRP A 230 -10.11 -16.05 3.74
N LEU A 231 -9.46 -15.97 2.58
CA LEU A 231 -8.37 -16.88 2.19
C LEU A 231 -7.17 -16.74 3.13
N ASN A 232 -6.81 -15.52 3.50
CA ASN A 232 -5.68 -15.25 4.39
C ASN A 232 -5.92 -15.78 5.82
N GLU A 233 -7.15 -15.71 6.32
CA GLU A 233 -7.53 -16.37 7.57
C GLU A 233 -7.41 -17.89 7.50
N LYS A 234 -7.73 -18.49 6.34
CA LYS A 234 -7.61 -19.94 6.15
C LYS A 234 -6.18 -20.44 5.98
N GLU A 235 -5.23 -19.56 5.64
CA GLU A 235 -3.80 -19.90 5.58
C GLU A 235 -3.21 -20.22 6.97
N GLY A 236 -3.75 -19.62 8.04
CA GLY A 236 -3.36 -19.92 9.42
C GLY A 236 -1.94 -19.46 9.75
N HIS A 237 -1.63 -18.20 9.46
CA HIS A 237 -0.34 -17.58 9.79
C HIS A 237 -0.10 -17.54 11.30
N ARG A 238 1.14 -17.79 11.72
CA ARG A 238 1.51 -17.77 13.14
C ARG A 238 1.67 -16.36 13.67
N LEU A 239 2.40 -15.51 12.93
CA LEU A 239 2.70 -14.15 13.34
C LEU A 239 1.74 -13.15 12.72
N GLN A 240 1.47 -12.07 13.45
CA GLN A 240 0.59 -11.01 12.96
C GLN A 240 1.23 -10.28 11.76
N GLU A 241 2.55 -10.06 11.78
CA GLU A 241 3.29 -9.45 10.67
C GLU A 241 3.19 -10.31 9.39
N GLU A 242 3.40 -11.62 9.49
CA GLU A 242 3.26 -12.56 8.37
C GLU A 242 1.85 -12.53 7.77
N TRP A 243 0.83 -12.50 8.63
CA TRP A 243 -0.56 -12.39 8.20
C TRP A 243 -0.82 -11.11 7.40
N TYR A 244 -0.36 -9.95 7.91
CA TYR A 244 -0.50 -8.68 7.21
C TYR A 244 0.26 -8.67 5.89
N ASN A 245 1.51 -9.14 5.87
CA ASN A 245 2.36 -9.17 4.67
C ASN A 245 1.71 -10.00 3.55
N HIS A 246 1.20 -11.19 3.88
CA HIS A 246 0.49 -12.04 2.91
C HIS A 246 -0.80 -11.39 2.40
N LEU A 247 -1.54 -10.71 3.26
CA LEU A 247 -2.78 -10.01 2.88
C LEU A 247 -2.51 -8.80 1.99
N VAL A 248 -1.49 -8.01 2.32
CA VAL A 248 -1.04 -6.85 1.52
C VAL A 248 -0.64 -7.30 0.12
N VAL A 249 0.16 -8.35 -0.01
CA VAL A 249 0.58 -8.87 -1.32
C VAL A 249 -0.64 -9.24 -2.18
N LYS A 250 -1.58 -9.99 -1.62
CA LYS A 250 -2.82 -10.39 -2.30
C LYS A 250 -3.64 -9.20 -2.78
N ARG A 251 -3.76 -8.16 -1.97
CA ARG A 251 -4.56 -6.97 -2.30
C ARG A 251 -3.87 -6.05 -3.30
N VAL A 252 -2.57 -5.81 -3.13
CA VAL A 252 -1.76 -4.98 -4.03
C VAL A 252 -1.79 -5.50 -5.46
N PHE A 253 -1.68 -6.81 -5.68
CA PHE A 253 -1.76 -7.37 -7.04
C PHE A 253 -3.10 -7.08 -7.71
N PHE A 254 -4.21 -7.17 -6.97
CA PHE A 254 -5.53 -6.83 -7.49
C PHE A 254 -5.68 -5.35 -7.75
N PHE A 255 -5.24 -4.52 -6.82
CA PHE A 255 -5.25 -3.07 -6.98
C PHE A 255 -4.49 -2.65 -8.25
N VAL A 256 -3.29 -3.21 -8.48
CA VAL A 256 -2.47 -2.95 -9.67
C VAL A 256 -3.20 -3.40 -10.94
N VAL A 257 -3.69 -4.64 -10.98
CA VAL A 257 -4.40 -5.15 -12.16
C VAL A 257 -5.63 -4.29 -12.45
N ASN A 258 -6.49 -4.05 -11.47
CA ASN A 258 -7.72 -3.29 -11.68
C ASN A 258 -7.45 -1.84 -12.12
N SER A 259 -6.43 -1.20 -11.55
CA SER A 259 -6.06 0.18 -11.87
C SER A 259 -5.46 0.31 -13.27
N PHE A 260 -4.53 -0.58 -13.63
CA PHE A 260 -3.75 -0.45 -14.87
C PHE A 260 -4.33 -1.26 -16.04
N ASN A 261 -5.30 -2.16 -15.85
CA ASN A 261 -5.84 -3.01 -16.92
C ASN A 261 -6.43 -2.20 -18.10
N SER A 262 -7.05 -1.05 -17.83
CA SER A 262 -7.54 -0.15 -18.89
C SER A 262 -6.39 0.39 -19.77
N LEU A 263 -5.23 0.69 -19.17
CA LEU A 263 -4.05 1.14 -19.88
C LEU A 263 -3.41 0.00 -20.69
N PHE A 264 -3.37 -1.22 -20.15
CA PHE A 264 -2.92 -2.41 -20.89
C PHE A 264 -3.83 -2.69 -22.10
N TYR A 265 -5.15 -2.59 -21.92
CA TYR A 265 -6.10 -2.77 -23.01
C TYR A 265 -5.85 -1.75 -24.14
N LEU A 266 -5.74 -0.46 -23.80
CA LEU A 266 -5.48 0.61 -24.77
C LEU A 266 -4.11 0.44 -25.45
N ALA A 267 -3.07 0.01 -24.73
CA ALA A 267 -1.74 -0.09 -25.30
C ALA A 267 -1.52 -1.32 -26.19
N PHE A 268 -2.14 -2.47 -25.86
CA PHE A 268 -1.80 -3.76 -26.47
C PHE A 268 -2.94 -4.47 -27.20
N ILE A 269 -4.21 -4.19 -26.87
CA ILE A 269 -5.37 -4.94 -27.40
C ILE A 269 -6.20 -4.09 -28.36
N GLN A 270 -6.40 -2.81 -28.04
CA GLN A 270 -7.20 -1.91 -28.85
C GLN A 270 -6.49 -1.60 -30.18
N ASP A 271 -7.15 -1.93 -31.28
CA ASP A 271 -6.67 -1.55 -32.61
C ASP A 271 -6.90 -0.05 -32.84
N PHE A 272 -5.81 0.67 -33.06
CA PHE A 272 -5.79 2.08 -33.46
C PHE A 272 -5.29 2.21 -34.89
N SER A 273 -5.82 3.18 -35.64
CA SER A 273 -5.39 3.44 -37.02
C SER A 273 -3.97 4.01 -37.08
N SER A 274 -3.51 4.63 -35.99
CA SER A 274 -2.20 5.27 -35.87
C SER A 274 -1.66 5.10 -34.45
N ASN A 275 -0.35 4.90 -34.33
CA ASN A 275 0.35 4.90 -33.04
C ASN A 275 0.17 6.22 -32.27
N HIS A 276 -0.08 7.33 -32.99
CA HIS A 276 -0.34 8.64 -32.38
C HIS A 276 -1.65 8.65 -31.60
N GLU A 277 -2.69 8.04 -32.15
CA GLU A 277 -3.98 7.94 -31.49
C GLU A 277 -3.89 7.03 -30.26
N CYS A 278 -3.20 5.88 -30.39
CA CYS A 278 -2.94 4.98 -29.27
C CYS A 278 -2.23 5.68 -28.11
N LEU A 279 -1.08 6.33 -28.38
CA LEU A 279 -0.31 6.99 -27.32
C LEU A 279 -1.03 8.20 -26.73
N ASN A 280 -1.84 8.91 -27.50
CA ASN A 280 -2.65 10.00 -26.96
C ASN A 280 -3.75 9.45 -26.03
N ALA A 281 -4.42 8.37 -26.40
CA ALA A 281 -5.42 7.72 -25.56
C ALA A 281 -4.81 7.20 -24.24
N VAL A 282 -3.67 6.50 -24.32
CA VAL A 282 -2.93 6.00 -23.15
C VAL A 282 -2.48 7.16 -22.26
N ARG A 283 -1.96 8.26 -22.84
CA ARG A 283 -1.53 9.44 -22.09
C ARG A 283 -2.69 10.09 -21.33
N ILE A 284 -3.81 10.33 -22.01
CA ILE A 284 -4.99 10.94 -21.40
C ILE A 284 -5.48 10.04 -20.25
N GLN A 285 -5.60 8.73 -20.47
CA GLN A 285 -6.04 7.79 -19.45
C GLN A 285 -5.08 7.74 -18.25
N LEU A 286 -3.77 7.83 -18.47
CA LEU A 286 -2.79 7.84 -17.40
C LEU A 286 -2.90 9.11 -16.54
N VAL A 287 -3.02 10.27 -17.19
CA VAL A 287 -3.19 11.56 -16.48
C VAL A 287 -4.51 11.60 -15.71
N THR A 288 -5.61 11.16 -16.31
CA THR A 288 -6.92 11.11 -15.62
C THR A 288 -6.89 10.15 -14.44
N LEU A 289 -6.26 8.97 -14.57
CA LEU A 289 -6.11 8.01 -13.49
C LEU A 289 -5.31 8.61 -12.32
N PHE A 290 -4.13 9.17 -12.57
CA PHE A 290 -3.31 9.74 -11.48
C PHE A 290 -3.97 10.95 -10.81
N LEU A 291 -4.51 11.89 -11.58
CA LEU A 291 -5.13 13.10 -11.01
C LEU A 291 -6.41 12.77 -10.23
N SER A 292 -7.25 11.88 -10.74
CA SER A 292 -8.45 11.44 -10.02
C SER A 292 -8.10 10.70 -8.73
N MET A 293 -7.10 9.81 -8.76
CA MET A 293 -6.64 9.11 -7.56
C MET A 293 -6.10 10.07 -6.50
N ILE A 294 -5.24 11.02 -6.87
CA ILE A 294 -4.69 12.01 -5.93
C ILE A 294 -5.83 12.82 -5.28
N PHE A 295 -6.81 13.27 -6.07
CA PHE A 295 -7.91 14.06 -5.56
C PHE A 295 -8.81 13.23 -4.63
N ILE A 296 -9.23 12.05 -5.05
CA ILE A 296 -10.12 11.17 -4.27
C ILE A 296 -9.43 10.71 -3.00
N GLN A 297 -8.18 10.24 -3.06
CA GLN A 297 -7.45 9.75 -1.89
C GLN A 297 -7.24 10.87 -0.86
N ASN A 298 -6.73 12.03 -1.27
CA ASN A 298 -6.53 13.16 -0.36
C ASN A 298 -7.85 13.68 0.23
N ALA A 299 -8.91 13.75 -0.59
CA ALA A 299 -10.23 14.14 -0.10
C ALA A 299 -10.74 13.13 0.95
N MET A 300 -10.67 11.84 0.66
CA MET A 300 -11.12 10.80 1.58
C MET A 300 -10.30 10.81 2.86
N GLU A 301 -8.98 10.89 2.80
CA GLU A 301 -8.10 10.92 3.97
C GLU A 301 -8.40 12.10 4.91
N VAL A 302 -8.82 13.25 4.38
CA VAL A 302 -9.17 14.42 5.20
C VAL A 302 -10.62 14.42 5.68
N PHE A 303 -11.57 14.12 4.78
CA PHE A 303 -13.00 14.28 5.08
C PHE A 303 -13.55 13.13 5.92
N VAL A 304 -13.16 11.90 5.62
CA VAL A 304 -13.62 10.71 6.34
C VAL A 304 -13.42 10.83 7.85
N PRO A 305 -12.19 11.03 8.37
CA PRO A 305 -11.97 11.03 9.81
C PRO A 305 -12.69 12.21 10.47
N LYS A 306 -12.81 13.35 9.78
CA LYS A 306 -13.55 14.52 10.30
C LYS A 306 -15.04 14.26 10.41
N ILE A 307 -15.65 13.67 9.37
CA ILE A 307 -17.08 13.31 9.39
C ILE A 307 -17.33 12.27 10.47
N MET A 308 -16.43 11.29 10.61
CA MET A 308 -16.51 10.26 11.64
C MET A 308 -16.41 10.87 13.03
N MET A 309 -15.41 11.72 13.30
CA MET A 309 -15.27 12.41 14.58
C MET A 309 -16.49 13.27 14.91
N PHE A 310 -17.07 13.96 13.91
CA PHE A 310 -18.29 14.72 14.08
C PHE A 310 -19.49 13.83 14.46
N ARG A 311 -19.65 12.69 13.77
CA ARG A 311 -20.73 11.74 14.05
C ARG A 311 -20.58 11.07 15.41
N ILE A 312 -19.34 10.68 15.78
CA ILE A 312 -19.02 10.14 17.10
C ILE A 312 -19.32 11.16 18.20
N SER A 313 -18.92 12.44 18.01
CA SER A 313 -19.21 13.50 18.97
C SER A 313 -20.72 13.76 19.12
N TYR A 314 -21.50 13.54 18.06
CA TYR A 314 -22.96 13.68 18.07
C TYR A 314 -23.65 12.50 18.78
N ASP A 315 -23.24 11.26 18.49
CA ASP A 315 -23.83 10.04 19.05
C ASP A 315 -23.45 9.84 20.54
N CYS A 316 -22.23 10.22 20.94
CA CYS A 316 -21.81 10.23 22.35
C CYS A 316 -22.64 11.21 23.20
N HIS A 317 -23.18 12.25 22.56
CA HIS A 317 -24.10 13.21 23.21
C HIS A 317 -25.52 12.66 23.38
N ARG A 318 -25.87 11.54 22.71
CA ARG A 318 -27.23 11.00 22.60
C ARG A 318 -27.41 9.59 23.19
N TYR A 319 -26.36 8.76 23.24
CA TYR A 319 -26.37 7.40 23.82
C TYR A 319 -25.03 7.04 24.49
N ASN A 320 -25.07 6.22 25.55
CA ASN A 320 -23.87 5.70 26.24
C ASN A 320 -22.91 5.00 25.25
N CYS A 321 -21.61 5.25 25.42
CA CYS A 321 -20.47 4.98 24.51
C CYS A 321 -20.30 3.55 23.92
N CYS A 322 -21.19 2.59 24.15
CA CYS A 322 -21.04 1.20 23.69
C CYS A 322 -21.20 0.99 22.17
N TYR A 323 -21.83 1.92 21.43
CA TYR A 323 -21.95 1.83 19.96
C TYR A 323 -20.65 2.17 19.20
N TYR A 324 -19.62 2.63 19.93
CA TYR A 324 -18.33 3.09 19.41
C TYR A 324 -17.54 1.99 18.68
N PHE A 325 -17.56 0.75 19.19
CA PHE A 325 -16.69 -0.31 18.69
C PHE A 325 -17.15 -0.92 17.36
N ILE A 326 -18.47 -1.06 17.18
CA ILE A 326 -19.07 -1.68 15.99
C ILE A 326 -18.90 -0.76 14.76
N ALA A 327 -19.11 0.55 14.92
CA ALA A 327 -19.00 1.50 13.81
C ALA A 327 -17.55 1.67 13.31
N VAL A 328 -16.56 1.64 14.22
CA VAL A 328 -15.12 1.70 13.86
C VAL A 328 -14.69 0.40 13.19
N HIS A 329 -15.14 -0.76 13.65
CA HIS A 329 -14.81 -2.05 13.01
C HIS A 329 -15.39 -2.17 11.60
N PHE A 330 -16.66 -1.83 11.40
CA PHE A 330 -17.27 -1.83 10.05
C PHE A 330 -16.58 -0.83 9.11
N TYR A 331 -16.01 0.25 9.63
CA TYR A 331 -15.35 1.28 8.84
C TYR A 331 -13.86 1.01 8.58
N LEU A 332 -13.12 0.41 9.52
CA LEU A 332 -11.79 -0.15 9.25
C LEU A 332 -11.91 -1.26 8.21
N ILE A 333 -12.95 -2.08 8.30
CA ILE A 333 -13.31 -3.03 7.25
C ILE A 333 -13.62 -2.28 5.94
N TYR A 334 -14.33 -1.14 5.95
CA TYR A 334 -14.60 -0.34 4.74
C TYR A 334 -13.34 0.31 4.12
N LEU A 335 -12.47 0.95 4.91
CA LEU A 335 -11.17 1.49 4.46
C LEU A 335 -10.24 0.37 3.97
N PHE A 336 -10.22 -0.74 4.70
CA PHE A 336 -9.51 -1.96 4.33
C PHE A 336 -10.22 -2.76 3.23
N ILE A 337 -11.41 -2.37 2.75
CA ILE A 337 -12.09 -2.98 1.60
C ILE A 337 -11.98 -2.11 0.36
N PHE A 338 -11.86 -0.79 0.51
CA PHE A 338 -11.87 0.13 -0.63
C PHE A 338 -10.50 0.69 -1.04
N TYR A 339 -9.47 0.68 -0.18
CA TYR A 339 -8.29 1.56 -0.41
C TYR A 339 -6.87 0.97 -0.21
N VAL A 340 -6.73 -0.33 0.09
CA VAL A 340 -5.44 -1.08 -0.03
C VAL A 340 -5.64 -2.29 -0.94
#